data_AF-A0A8D5U7K8-F1
#
_entry.id   AF-A0A8D5U7K8-F1
#
_cell.length_a   1.000
_cell.length_b   1.000
_cell.length_c   1.000
_cell.angle_alpha   90.00
_cell.angle_beta   90.00
_cell.angle_gamma   90.00
#
_symmetry.space_group_name_H-M   'P 1'
#
loop_
_entity.id
_entity.type
_entity.pdbx_description
1 polymer ?
#
loop_
_entity_poly.entity_id
_entity_poly.type
_entity_poly.pdbx_seq_one_letter_code
_entity_poly.pdbx_strand_id
1 'polypeptide(L)' 'MIPMNGVKKLDEITYELEFNSVKTISFKLDEDFLREIDEMVKIMGYSNRSDLIRDAIIAYIRELEAKHVNE' A
#
# COMPACT_ATOMS: atom_id res chain seq x y z
N MET A 1 -10.10 15.21 7.09
CA MET A 1 -10.92 14.35 7.97
C MET A 1 -10.33 12.94 7.88
N ILE A 2 -9.79 12.41 8.98
CA ILE A 2 -9.23 11.04 8.99
C ILE A 2 -10.43 10.08 9.15
N PRO A 3 -10.64 9.11 8.25
CA PRO A 3 -11.71 8.14 8.42
C PRO A 3 -11.42 7.25 9.64
N MET A 4 -12.35 7.26 10.60
CA MET A 4 -12.29 6.44 11.81
C MET A 4 -13.04 5.14 11.50
N ASN A 5 -12.33 4.03 11.36
CA ASN A 5 -12.89 2.78 10.83
C ASN A 5 -13.39 1.82 11.92
N GLY A 6 -13.03 2.05 13.18
CA GLY A 6 -13.47 1.21 14.29
C GLY A 6 -13.14 1.83 15.64
N VAL A 7 -14.07 1.68 16.58
CA VAL A 7 -13.84 1.92 18.01
C VAL A 7 -14.07 0.60 18.72
N LYS A 8 -13.04 0.05 19.34
CA LYS A 8 -13.14 -1.17 20.12
C LYS A 8 -13.01 -0.82 21.60
N LYS A 9 -14.02 -1.18 22.40
CA LYS A 9 -13.96 -1.01 23.86
C LYS A 9 -13.05 -2.10 24.42
N LEU A 10 -12.00 -1.71 25.15
CA LEU A 10 -11.10 -2.65 25.82
C LEU A 10 -11.53 -2.87 27.27
N ASP A 11 -11.96 -1.82 27.97
CA ASP A 11 -12.51 -1.87 29.34
C ASP A 11 -13.49 -0.70 29.59
N GLU A 12 -13.91 -0.47 30.85
CA GLU A 12 -14.88 0.56 31.21
C GLU A 12 -14.47 2.00 30.83
N ILE A 13 -13.17 2.29 30.80
CA ILE A 13 -12.64 3.63 30.54
C ILE A 13 -11.68 3.70 29.34
N THR A 14 -11.28 2.54 28.78
CA THR A 14 -10.29 2.44 27.71
C THR A 14 -10.91 2.00 26.38
N TYR A 15 -10.58 2.75 25.33
CA TYR A 15 -11.03 2.51 23.97
C TYR A 15 -9.83 2.48 23.03
N GLU A 16 -9.81 1.49 22.14
CA GLU A 16 -8.87 1.39 21.04
C GLU A 16 -9.48 2.05 19.80
N LEU A 17 -8.72 2.98 19.22
CA LEU A 17 -9.10 3.74 18.04
C LEU A 17 -8.20 3.32 16.88
N GLU A 18 -8.78 2.66 15.88
CA GLU A 18 -8.07 2.31 14.65
C GLU A 18 -8.12 3.49 13.66
N PHE A 19 -6.99 4.17 13.51
CA PHE A 19 -6.80 5.24 12.53
C PHE A 19 -6.11 4.71 11.28
N ASN A 20 -6.88 4.37 10.23
CA ASN A 20 -6.32 4.08 8.92
C ASN A 20 -6.01 5.42 8.21
N SER A 21 -4.86 6.00 8.51
CA SER A 21 -4.37 7.15 7.75
C SER A 21 -3.75 6.68 6.44
N VAL A 22 -4.30 7.12 5.31
CA VAL A 22 -3.64 6.97 4.00
C VAL A 22 -2.49 7.97 3.94
N LYS A 23 -1.26 7.48 3.77
CA LYS A 23 -0.10 8.34 3.52
C LYS A 23 0.16 8.42 2.02
N THR A 24 0.21 9.65 1.50
CA THR A 24 0.61 9.90 0.12
C THR A 24 2.11 10.15 0.08
N ILE A 25 2.81 9.45 -0.82
CA ILE A 25 4.22 9.67 -1.12
C ILE A 25 4.37 10.18 -2.54
N SER A 26 5.32 11.08 -2.76
CA SER A 26 5.67 11.60 -4.08
C SER A 26 7.12 11.27 -4.36
N PHE A 27 7.38 10.58 -5.47
CA PHE A 27 8.73 10.27 -5.93
C PHE A 27 8.81 10.51 -7.44
N LYS A 28 10.02 10.83 -7.92
CA LYS A 28 10.29 11.07 -9.33
C LYS A 28 10.75 9.78 -9.99
N LEU A 29 10.24 9.53 -11.18
CA LEU A 29 10.60 8.43 -12.05
C LEU A 29 10.86 8.97 -13.44
N ASP A 30 11.70 8.27 -14.19
CA ASP A 30 11.95 8.59 -15.59
C ASP A 30 10.68 8.38 -16.44
N GLU A 31 10.51 9.20 -17.47
CA GLU A 31 9.30 9.18 -18.31
C GLU A 31 9.11 7.88 -19.08
N ASP A 32 10.21 7.24 -19.49
CA ASP A 32 10.16 5.96 -20.19
C ASP A 32 9.64 4.86 -19.25
N PHE A 33 10.14 4.83 -18.02
CA PHE A 33 9.69 3.88 -17.01
C PHE A 33 8.22 4.11 -16.60
N LEU A 34 7.78 5.38 -16.53
CA LEU A 34 6.37 5.70 -16.31
C LEU A 34 5.46 5.18 -17.43
N ARG A 35 5.93 5.23 -18.69
CA ARG A 35 5.18 4.69 -19.83
C ARG A 35 5.07 3.17 -19.76
N GLU A 36 6.12 2.47 -19.39
CA GLU A 36 6.07 1.02 -19.17
C GLU A 36 5.06 0.65 -18.08
N ILE A 37 5.04 1.40 -16.97
CA ILE A 37 4.05 1.22 -15.90
C ILE A 37 2.62 1.41 -16.44
N ASP A 38 2.37 2.43 -17.26
CA ASP A 38 1.05 2.65 -17.85
C ASP A 38 0.58 1.51 -18.75
N GLU A 39 1.48 0.94 -19.54
CA GLU A 39 1.18 -0.22 -20.38
C GLU A 39 0.84 -1.43 -19.52
N MET A 40 1.61 -1.68 -18.46
CA MET A 40 1.35 -2.77 -17.52
C MET A 40 0.00 -2.61 -16.80
N VAL A 41 -0.36 -1.39 -16.39
CA VAL A 41 -1.67 -1.10 -15.79
C VAL A 41 -2.80 -1.56 -16.72
N LYS A 42 -2.70 -1.26 -18.02
CA LYS A 42 -3.71 -1.66 -19.02
C LYS A 42 -3.74 -3.15 -19.25
N ILE A 43 -2.57 -3.78 -19.45
CA ILE A 43 -2.45 -5.22 -19.75
C ILE A 43 -2.98 -6.06 -18.59
N MET A 44 -2.69 -5.65 -17.35
CA MET A 44 -3.07 -6.39 -16.15
C MET A 44 -4.45 -5.99 -15.61
N GLY A 45 -5.12 -5.01 -16.21
CA GLY A 45 -6.49 -4.61 -15.85
C GLY A 45 -6.60 -3.81 -14.55
N TYR A 46 -5.54 -3.11 -14.14
CA TYR A 46 -5.59 -2.24 -12.96
C TYR A 46 -6.34 -0.93 -13.26
N SER A 47 -6.99 -0.38 -12.24
CA SER A 47 -7.74 0.89 -12.34
C SER A 47 -6.82 2.11 -12.49
N ASN A 48 -5.65 2.08 -11.85
CA ASN A 48 -4.68 3.18 -11.88
C ASN A 48 -3.26 2.69 -11.54
N ARG A 49 -2.26 3.55 -11.77
CA ARG A 49 -0.85 3.28 -11.46
C ARG A 49 -0.61 2.95 -9.99
N SER A 50 -1.26 3.69 -9.09
CA SER A 50 -1.05 3.54 -7.64
C SER A 50 -1.46 2.16 -7.15
N ASP A 51 -2.48 1.55 -7.73
CA ASP A 51 -2.92 0.20 -7.38
C ASP A 51 -1.87 -0.83 -7.82
N LEU A 52 -1.39 -0.76 -9.07
CA LEU A 52 -0.30 -1.62 -9.54
C LEU A 52 0.97 -1.46 -8.70
N ILE A 53 1.39 -0.21 -8.45
CA ILE A 53 2.60 0.09 -7.67
C ILE A 53 2.47 -0.42 -6.24
N ARG A 54 1.29 -0.27 -5.62
CA ARG A 54 1.03 -0.76 -4.25
C ARG A 54 1.19 -2.27 -4.17
N ASP A 55 0.60 -3.01 -5.12
CA ASP A 55 0.69 -4.47 -5.13
C ASP A 55 2.11 -4.95 -5.40
N ALA A 56 2.84 -4.28 -6.30
CA ALA A 56 4.25 -4.57 -6.56
C ALA A 56 5.13 -4.37 -5.31
N ILE A 57 4.92 -3.27 -4.57
CA ILE A 57 5.64 -3.01 -3.31
C ILE A 57 5.32 -4.08 -2.26
N ILE A 58 4.04 -4.43 -2.09
CA ILE A 58 3.61 -5.46 -1.13
C ILE A 58 4.22 -6.82 -1.48
N ALA A 59 4.20 -7.21 -2.76
CA ALA A 59 4.81 -8.44 -3.23
C ALA A 59 6.32 -8.48 -2.94
N TYR A 60 7.01 -7.37 -3.18
CA TYR A 60 8.44 -7.26 -2.91
C TYR A 60 8.77 -7.35 -1.42
N ILE A 61 8.02 -6.65 -0.56
CA ILE A 61 8.21 -6.73 0.90
C ILE A 61 8.02 -8.17 1.40
N ARG A 62 6.97 -8.86 0.94
CA ARG A 62 6.73 -10.27 1.31
C ARG A 62 7.89 -11.18 0.89
N GLU A 63 8.45 -10.94 -0.28
CA GLU A 63 9.64 -11.66 -0.75
C GLU A 63 10.86 -11.41 0.16
N LEU A 64 11.08 -10.16 0.57
CA LEU A 64 12.16 -9.79 1.49
C LEU A 64 11.99 -10.44 2.87
N GLU A 65 10.78 -10.40 3.42
CA GLU A 65 10.45 -11.04 4.70
C GLU A 65 10.67 -12.55 4.62
N ALA A 66 10.23 -13.19 3.53
CA ALA A 66 10.44 -14.62 3.33
C ALA A 66 11.94 -14.98 3.25
N LYS A 67 12.76 -14.12 2.65
CA LYS A 67 14.22 -14.31 2.59
C LYS A 67 14.87 -14.17 3.96
N HIS A 68 14.46 -13.20 4.78
CA HIS A 68 14.99 -13.00 6.13
C HIS A 68 14.59 -14.07 7.16
N VAL A 69 13.48 -14.80 6.95
CA VAL A 69 13.10 -15.92 7.83
C VAL A 69 13.93 -17.19 7.57
N ASN A 70 14.63 -17.26 6.44
CA ASN A 70 15.43 -18.43 6.02
C ASN A 70 16.95 -18.27 6.27
N GLU A 71 17.36 -17.26 7.04
CA GLU A 71 18.74 -17.04 7.53
C GLU A 71 18.79 -17.17 9.06
#